data_AF-X1VF83-F1
#
_entry.id   AF-X1VF83-F1
#
_cell.length_a   1.000
_cell.length_b   1.000
_cell.length_c   1.000
_cell.angle_alpha   90.00
_cell.angle_beta   90.00
_cell.angle_gamma   90.00
#
_symmetry.space_group_name_H-M   'P 1'
#
loop_
_entity.id
_entity.type
_entity.pdbx_description
1 polymer ?
#
loop_
_entity_poly.entity_id
_entity_poly.type
_entity_poly.pdbx_seq_one_letter_code
_entity_poly.pdbx_strand_id
1 'polypeptide(L)'
;QSLFSTSIQLGGDNLISVELCNLILSDFGQYTTVKLESDQLGTILFDKMDNHTHQKEIHVPIDPQNYPLIEGELSVYDGSLKVAQTPISFQTTF
;
A
#
# COMPACT_ATOMS: atom_id res chain seq x y z
N GLN A 1 -14.42 9.72 4.62
CA GLN A 1 -14.04 9.96 3.22
C GLN A 1 -12.55 10.21 3.22
N SER A 2 -11.75 9.27 2.71
CA SER A 2 -10.30 9.40 2.70
C SER A 2 -9.90 9.80 1.28
N LEU A 3 -9.56 11.07 1.10
CA LEU A 3 -9.04 11.61 -0.15
C LEU A 3 -7.55 11.24 -0.24
N PHE A 4 -7.22 10.17 -0.94
CA PHE A 4 -5.83 9.87 -1.31
C PHE A 4 -5.61 10.32 -2.75
N SER A 5 -5.01 11.50 -2.94
CA SER A 5 -4.49 11.95 -4.23
C SER A 5 -2.97 11.73 -4.23
N THR A 6 -2.56 10.48 -4.29
CA THR A 6 -1.14 10.09 -4.42
C THR A 6 -0.85 9.89 -5.91
N SER A 7 -0.26 10.91 -6.53
CA SER A 7 0.32 10.81 -7.87
C SER A 7 1.61 10.01 -7.78
N ILE A 8 1.77 8.99 -8.61
CA ILE A 8 2.95 8.11 -8.68
C ILE A 8 3.70 8.37 -9.98
N GLN A 9 5.02 8.49 -9.92
CA GLN A 9 5.86 8.65 -11.10
C GLN A 9 6.22 7.30 -11.72
N LEU A 10 5.94 7.15 -13.03
CA LEU A 10 6.39 6.03 -13.84
C LEU A 10 7.90 6.15 -14.14
N GLY A 11 8.59 5.03 -14.14
CA GLY A 11 10.04 4.95 -14.32
C GLY A 11 10.85 5.42 -13.11
N GLY A 12 10.18 5.70 -11.99
CA GLY A 12 10.79 6.21 -10.76
C GLY A 12 10.43 5.38 -9.53
N ASP A 13 11.14 5.70 -8.45
CA ASP A 13 10.91 5.12 -7.13
C ASP A 13 9.90 5.97 -6.36
N ASN A 14 8.88 5.33 -5.80
CA ASN A 14 7.80 5.99 -5.10
C ASN A 14 7.69 5.42 -3.69
N LEU A 15 7.79 6.29 -2.68
CA LEU A 15 7.60 5.89 -1.28
C LEU A 15 6.11 5.89 -0.95
N ILE A 16 5.58 4.72 -0.61
CA ILE A 16 4.24 4.56 -0.08
C ILE A 16 4.33 4.36 1.43
N SER A 17 3.57 5.16 2.18
CA SER A 17 3.46 5.06 3.64
C SER A 17 2.01 4.82 4.04
N VAL A 18 1.80 3.82 4.87
CA VAL A 18 0.49 3.42 5.40
C VAL A 18 0.57 3.47 6.92
N GLU A 19 -0.28 4.28 7.54
CA GLU A 19 -0.42 4.33 8.99
C GLU A 19 -1.66 3.52 9.37
N LEU A 20 -1.48 2.52 10.23
CA LEU A 20 -2.60 1.74 10.74
C LEU A 20 -3.17 2.43 11.99
N CYS A 21 -4.39 2.97 11.88
CA CYS A 21 -5.12 3.52 13.01
C CYS A 21 -6.18 2.54 13.49
N ASN A 22 -6.03 2.00 14.71
CA ASN A 22 -7.09 1.26 15.39
C ASN A 22 -7.67 2.15 16.50
N LEU A 23 -8.97 2.45 16.41
CA LEU A 23 -9.68 3.28 17.39
C LEU A 23 -9.97 2.54 18.71
N ILE A 24 -9.81 1.22 18.74
CA ILE A 24 -10.21 0.36 19.87
C ILE A 24 -8.99 -0.27 20.58
N LEU A 25 -7.91 -0.56 19.87
CA LEU A 25 -6.68 -1.14 20.43
C LEU A 25 -5.48 -0.29 20.05
N SER A 26 -4.59 -0.05 21.02
CA SER A 26 -3.35 0.71 20.83
C SER A 26 -2.25 -0.07 20.11
N ASP A 27 -2.47 -1.36 19.80
CA ASP A 27 -1.45 -2.19 19.18
C ASP A 27 -2.07 -3.21 18.21
N PHE A 28 -1.55 -3.21 16.99
CA PHE A 28 -1.75 -4.33 16.07
C PHE A 28 -0.77 -5.43 16.48
N GLY A 29 -1.24 -6.69 16.52
CA GLY A 29 -0.44 -7.81 17.00
C GLY A 29 0.96 -7.90 16.37
N GLN A 30 1.90 -8.55 17.07
CA GLN A 30 3.30 -8.65 16.63
C GLN A 30 3.49 -9.27 15.23
N TYR A 31 2.49 -9.99 14.72
CA TYR A 31 2.48 -10.64 13.40
C TYR A 31 1.64 -9.90 12.36
N THR A 32 1.28 -8.63 12.61
CA THR A 32 0.57 -7.84 11.64
C THR A 32 1.46 -7.46 10.46
N THR A 33 0.99 -7.78 9.25
CA THR A 33 1.65 -7.42 7.99
C THR A 33 0.70 -6.64 7.10
N VAL A 34 1.25 -5.71 6.33
CA VAL A 34 0.50 -4.89 5.36
C VAL A 34 1.02 -5.19 3.97
N LYS A 35 0.11 -5.45 3.03
CA LYS A 35 0.44 -5.74 1.64
C LYS A 35 -0.36 -4.86 0.71
N LEU A 36 0.27 -4.39 -0.36
CA LEU A 36 -0.40 -3.92 -1.56
C LEU A 36 -0.60 -5.11 -2.49
N GLU A 37 -1.83 -5.35 -2.90
CA GLU A 37 -2.20 -6.39 -3.86
C GLU A 37 -2.77 -5.69 -5.10
N SER A 38 -2.05 -5.76 -6.22
CA SER A 38 -2.43 -5.12 -7.49
C SER A 38 -2.15 -6.08 -8.64
N ASP A 39 -3.03 -6.13 -9.64
CA ASP A 39 -2.78 -6.89 -10.86
C ASP A 39 -1.63 -6.30 -11.68
N GLN A 40 -1.41 -4.98 -11.56
CA GLN A 40 -0.39 -4.22 -12.29
C GLN A 40 0.99 -4.32 -11.63
N LEU A 41 1.05 -4.23 -10.30
CA LEU A 41 2.31 -4.23 -9.53
C LEU A 41 2.61 -5.55 -8.80
N GLY A 42 1.69 -6.51 -8.86
CA GLY A 42 1.74 -7.74 -8.08
C GLY A 42 1.46 -7.51 -6.58
N THR A 43 2.00 -8.41 -5.75
CA THR A 43 1.88 -8.32 -4.29
C THR A 43 3.16 -7.77 -3.68
N ILE A 44 3.05 -6.66 -2.96
CA ILE A 44 4.16 -5.95 -2.35
C ILE A 44 3.96 -5.90 -0.83
N LEU A 45 4.93 -6.47 -0.10
CA LEU A 45 4.95 -6.45 1.37
C LEU A 45 5.58 -5.14 1.87
N PHE A 46 4.91 -4.48 2.79
CA PHE A 46 5.41 -3.27 3.44
C PHE A 46 6.30 -3.61 4.63
N ASP A 47 7.34 -2.81 4.81
CA ASP A 47 8.25 -2.92 5.93
C ASP A 47 7.61 -2.20 7.14
N LYS A 48 7.54 -2.89 8.28
CA LYS A 48 7.01 -2.31 9.53
C LYS A 48 8.04 -1.33 10.08
N MET A 49 7.60 -0.09 10.28
CA MET A 49 8.34 0.98 10.93
C MET A 49 7.90 1.10 12.40
N ASP A 50 8.43 2.09 13.11
CA ASP A 50 7.94 2.44 14.44
C ASP A 50 6.52 3.04 14.38
N ASN A 51 5.80 3.04 15.50
CA ASN A 51 4.49 3.69 15.67
C ASN A 51 3.42 3.25 14.64
N HIS A 52 3.26 1.94 14.41
CA HIS A 52 2.21 1.36 13.55
C HIS A 52 2.22 1.85 12.09
N THR A 53 3.34 2.42 11.67
CA THR A 53 3.56 2.86 10.30
C THR A 53 4.20 1.74 9.50
N HIS A 54 3.78 1.59 8.25
CA HIS A 54 4.29 0.61 7.31
C HIS A 54 4.70 1.34 6.04
N GLN A 55 5.92 1.10 5.55
CA GLN A 55 6.45 1.82 4.39
C GLN A 55 7.02 0.86 3.35
N LYS A 56 6.95 1.29 2.09
CA LYS A 56 7.65 0.61 1.01
C LYS A 56 8.02 1.58 -0.09
N GLU A 57 9.26 1.50 -0.54
CA GLU A 57 9.69 2.11 -1.80
C GLU A 57 9.39 1.14 -2.94
N ILE A 58 8.65 1.62 -3.94
CA ILE A 58 8.20 0.83 -5.07
C ILE A 58 8.68 1.50 -6.35
N HIS A 59 9.47 0.75 -7.11
CA HIS A 59 9.82 1.13 -8.47
C HIS A 59 8.65 0.80 -9.40
N VAL A 60 8.06 1.81 -10.02
CA VAL A 60 6.95 1.61 -10.96
C VAL A 60 7.48 1.71 -12.38
N PRO A 61 7.52 0.61 -13.17
CA PRO A 61 8.07 0.66 -14.52
C PRO A 61 7.18 1.49 -15.45
N ILE A 62 7.80 2.05 -16.51
CA ILE A 62 7.09 2.73 -17.61
C ILE A 62 6.42 1.66 -18.50
N ASP A 63 5.35 1.06 -17.99
CA ASP A 63 4.51 0.10 -18.70
C ASP A 63 3.17 0.77 -19.06
N PRO A 64 2.66 0.66 -20.31
CA PRO A 64 1.33 1.13 -20.66
C PRO A 64 0.21 0.61 -19.75
N GLN A 65 0.36 -0.57 -19.16
CA GLN A 65 -0.60 -1.12 -18.20
C GLN A 65 -0.68 -0.31 -16.91
N ASN A 66 0.37 0.43 -16.55
CA ASN A 66 0.40 1.27 -15.35
C ASN A 66 -0.20 2.66 -15.56
N TYR A 67 -0.53 3.04 -16.80
CA TYR A 67 -1.06 4.36 -17.14
C TYR A 67 -2.54 4.31 -17.53
N PRO A 68 -3.38 5.30 -17.16
CA PRO A 68 -3.09 6.48 -16.32
C PRO A 68 -3.30 6.24 -14.82
N LEU A 69 -3.68 5.03 -14.44
CA LEU A 69 -4.14 4.69 -13.11
C LEU A 69 -3.60 3.32 -12.71
N ILE A 70 -3.08 3.21 -11.49
CA ILE A 70 -2.78 1.93 -10.84
C ILE A 70 -3.84 1.68 -9.77
N GLU A 71 -4.46 0.51 -9.81
CA GLU A 71 -5.46 0.07 -8.85
C GLU A 71 -4.94 -1.11 -8.03
N GLY A 72 -5.39 -1.21 -6.78
CA GLY A 72 -5.06 -2.32 -5.92
C GLY A 72 -5.77 -2.25 -4.58
N GLU A 73 -5.41 -3.16 -3.69
CA GLU A 73 -5.94 -3.23 -2.33
C GLU A 73 -4.80 -3.19 -1.31
N LEU A 74 -4.93 -2.32 -0.31
CA LEU A 74 -4.14 -2.44 0.92
C LEU A 74 -4.82 -3.46 1.82
N SER A 75 -4.16 -4.59 2.01
CA SER A 75 -4.64 -5.68 2.86
C SER A 75 -3.78 -5.79 4.11
N VAL A 76 -4.44 -5.86 5.26
CA VAL A 76 -3.83 -6.10 6.57
C VAL A 76 -4.05 -7.56 6.93
N TYR A 77 -2.99 -8.23 7.34
CA TYR A 77 -2.99 -9.64 7.73
C TYR A 77 -2.51 -9.79 9.16
N ASP A 78 -3.15 -10.67 9.93
CA ASP A 78 -2.64 -11.20 11.19
C ASP A 78 -2.21 -12.66 10.98
N GLY A 79 -0.91 -12.87 10.86
CA GLY A 79 -0.36 -14.13 10.35
C GLY A 79 -0.83 -14.43 8.93
N SER A 80 -1.60 -15.49 8.73
CA SER A 80 -2.17 -15.89 7.44
C SER A 80 -3.59 -15.37 7.19
N LEU A 81 -4.24 -14.78 8.20
CA LEU A 81 -5.62 -14.33 8.11
C LEU A 81 -5.67 -12.87 7.64
N LYS A 82 -6.39 -12.59 6.55
CA LYS A 82 -6.70 -11.21 6.14
C LYS A 82 -7.74 -10.64 7.12
N VAL A 83 -7.38 -9.57 7.83
CA VAL A 83 -8.21 -8.96 8.88
C VAL A 83 -8.85 -7.63 8.46
N ALA A 84 -8.26 -6.94 7.48
CA ALA A 84 -8.84 -5.73 6.89
C ALA A 84 -8.35 -5.56 5.45
N GLN A 85 -9.15 -4.86 4.64
CA GLN A 85 -8.73 -4.43 3.31
C GLN A 85 -9.35 -3.08 2.95
N THR A 86 -8.61 -2.26 2.21
CA THR A 86 -9.08 -0.98 1.67
C THR A 86 -8.63 -0.86 0.21
N PRO A 87 -9.55 -0.61 -0.74
CA PRO A 87 -9.16 -0.35 -2.12
C PRO A 87 -8.41 0.98 -2.21
N ILE A 88 -7.39 1.01 -3.05
CA ILE A 88 -6.57 2.19 -3.31
C ILE A 88 -6.36 2.37 -4.81
N SER A 89 -6.15 3.60 -5.22
CA SER A 89 -5.82 3.93 -6.61
C SER A 89 -4.82 5.08 -6.65
N PHE A 90 -3.91 5.02 -7.63
CA PHE A 90 -2.86 6.01 -7.84
C PHE A 90 -2.96 6.53 -9.26
N GLN A 91 -3.06 7.86 -9.41
CA GLN A 91 -2.87 8.46 -10.72
C GLN A 91 -1.40 8.44 -11.07
N THR A 92 -1.06 8.07 -12.30
CA THR A 92 0.33 7.98 -12.73
C THR A 92 0.75 9.13 -13.64
N THR A 93 1.97 9.61 -13.43
CA THR A 93 2.60 10.66 -14.25
C THR A 93 3.95 10.16 -14.77
N PHE A 94 4.44 10.75 -15.87
CA PHE A 94 5.78 10.50 -16.41
C PHE A 94 6.82 11.40 -15.74
#